data_AF-A0A8T7CSA8-F1
#
_entry.id   AF-A0A8T7CSA8-F1
#
_cell.length_a   1.000
_cell.length_b   1.000
_cell.length_c   1.000
_cell.angle_alpha   90.00
_cell.angle_beta   90.00
_cell.angle_gamma   90.00
#
_symmetry.space_group_name_H-M   'P 1'
#
loop_
_entity.id
_entity.type
_entity.pdbx_description
1 polymer ?
#
loop_
_entity_poly.entity_id
_entity_poly.type
_entity_poly.pdbx_seq_one_letter_code
_entity_poly.pdbx_strand_id
1 'polypeptide(L)'
;MEGDSLQRFAFEAFAVRGQLVHLNASWRAVLERHEYPPAVQPVLAQALAASVMLSSMLKSDGRVTLQVQGDGPLNLLVAQCTHQLQVRGLARWQADVSQGDFHEQVGDGRLAITVHNEARPEPYQGIVPLDGVTLGHCLESYFSASEQLATRFWFFANQDSVSGLLLQRMPEADPDSDDWQRVQLMAETISRQELSTLSNRALLKRLFNEDDIRVFEPGPISFRCSCNTKRIESMLRA
;
A
#
# COMPACT_ATOMS: atom_id res chain seq x y z
N MET A 1 -5.29 20.63 4.79
CA MET A 1 -5.01 19.35 4.08
C MET A 1 -3.77 18.77 4.72
N GLU A 2 -3.91 17.60 5.35
CA GLU A 2 -2.76 16.87 5.86
C GLU A 2 -1.83 16.56 4.68
N GLY A 3 -0.54 16.86 4.84
CA GLY A 3 0.48 16.49 3.86
C GLY A 3 0.69 14.97 3.85
N ASP A 4 1.68 14.52 3.10
CA ASP A 4 1.97 13.09 3.03
C ASP A 4 2.31 12.55 4.42
N SER A 5 1.55 11.57 4.88
CA SER A 5 1.64 11.07 6.24
C SER A 5 1.24 9.60 6.34
N LEU A 6 1.90 8.91 7.27
CA LEU A 6 1.52 7.58 7.71
C LEU A 6 1.17 7.65 9.20
N GLN A 7 -0.10 7.49 9.52
CA GLN A 7 -0.62 7.46 10.88
C GLN A 7 -0.86 6.02 11.32
N ARG A 8 -0.13 5.55 12.33
CA ARG A 8 -0.36 4.23 12.94
C ARG A 8 -1.32 4.36 14.12
N PHE A 9 -2.10 3.32 14.37
CA PHE A 9 -2.94 3.20 15.55
C PHE A 9 -3.11 1.74 15.97
N ALA A 10 -3.50 1.53 17.22
CA ALA A 10 -3.80 0.20 17.78
C ALA A 10 -5.03 0.30 18.68
N PHE A 11 -5.80 -0.78 18.72
CA PHE A 11 -6.89 -0.93 19.67
C PHE A 11 -6.32 -1.47 20.98
N GLU A 12 -6.62 -0.81 22.11
CA GLU A 12 -6.05 -1.19 23.41
C GLU A 12 -6.76 -2.42 24.01
N ALA A 13 -8.06 -2.57 23.74
CA ALA A 13 -8.89 -3.64 24.31
C ALA A 13 -8.76 -4.99 23.58
N PHE A 14 -8.32 -5.00 22.33
CA PHE A 14 -8.23 -6.21 21.50
C PHE A 14 -7.07 -6.10 20.53
N ALA A 15 -6.49 -7.25 20.17
CA ALA A 15 -5.23 -7.30 19.44
C ALA A 15 -5.41 -7.09 17.93
N VAL A 16 -5.81 -5.87 17.57
CA VAL A 16 -5.92 -5.36 16.20
C VAL A 16 -5.12 -4.07 16.09
N ARG A 17 -4.42 -3.90 14.98
CA ARG A 17 -3.73 -2.65 14.64
C ARG A 17 -4.22 -2.11 13.30
N GLY A 18 -3.99 -0.82 13.09
CA GLY A 18 -4.27 -0.22 11.80
C GLY A 18 -3.31 0.90 11.42
N GLN A 19 -3.42 1.29 10.16
CA GLN A 19 -2.63 2.34 9.56
C GLN A 19 -3.49 3.16 8.61
N LEU A 20 -3.35 4.47 8.65
CA LEU A 20 -3.89 5.40 7.68
C LEU A 20 -2.73 6.04 6.91
N VAL A 21 -2.81 6.03 5.59
CA VAL A 21 -1.80 6.65 4.72
C VAL A 21 -2.45 7.70 3.85
N HIS A 22 -1.80 8.85 3.70
CA HIS A 22 -2.15 9.86 2.72
C HIS A 22 -0.92 10.21 1.88
N LEU A 23 -1.06 10.22 0.55
CA LEU A 23 -0.04 10.63 -0.40
C LEU A 23 -0.63 11.70 -1.32
N ASN A 24 -0.17 12.93 -1.17
CA ASN A 24 -0.58 14.06 -1.99
C ASN A 24 0.62 14.56 -2.82
N ALA A 25 1.63 15.10 -2.16
CA ALA A 25 2.82 15.64 -2.81
C ALA A 25 3.63 14.53 -3.51
N SER A 26 3.79 13.38 -2.85
CA SER A 26 4.51 12.23 -3.43
C SER A 26 3.76 11.64 -4.62
N TRP A 27 2.43 11.66 -4.60
CA TRP A 27 1.63 11.18 -5.73
C TRP A 27 1.71 12.14 -6.93
N ARG A 28 1.56 13.45 -6.70
CA ARG A 28 1.77 14.46 -7.74
C ARG A 28 3.16 14.37 -8.35
N ALA A 29 4.20 14.18 -7.52
CA ALA A 29 5.56 14.01 -8.00
C ALA A 29 5.73 12.79 -8.92
N VAL A 30 4.95 11.72 -8.75
CA VAL A 30 4.93 10.57 -9.66
C VAL A 30 4.27 10.94 -10.99
N LEU A 31 3.09 11.59 -10.94
CA LEU A 31 2.35 12.01 -12.13
C LEU A 31 3.10 13.05 -12.98
N GLU A 32 3.82 13.98 -12.34
CA GLU A 32 4.63 15.00 -13.04
C GLU A 32 5.79 14.42 -13.86
N ARG A 33 6.23 13.19 -13.53
CA ARG A 33 7.38 12.54 -14.19
C ARG A 33 6.98 11.68 -15.36
N HIS A 34 5.74 11.21 -15.40
CA HIS A 34 5.26 10.34 -16.45
C HIS A 34 3.75 10.45 -16.58
N GLU A 35 3.29 10.66 -17.81
CA GLU A 35 1.86 10.63 -18.12
C GLU A 35 1.38 9.18 -18.11
N TYR A 36 0.67 8.81 -17.05
CA TYR A 36 0.04 7.48 -16.94
C TYR A 36 -1.40 7.54 -17.45
N PRO A 37 -1.88 6.52 -18.20
CA PRO A 37 -3.27 6.41 -18.57
C PRO A 37 -4.17 6.44 -17.33
N PRO A 38 -5.39 7.03 -17.40
CA PRO A 38 -6.28 7.11 -16.24
C PRO A 38 -6.59 5.75 -15.59
N ALA A 39 -6.52 4.65 -16.35
CA ALA A 39 -6.73 3.29 -15.85
C ALA A 39 -5.57 2.78 -14.97
N VAL A 40 -4.34 3.19 -15.29
CA VAL A 40 -3.11 2.75 -14.59
C VAL A 40 -2.90 3.54 -13.30
N GLN A 41 -3.35 4.81 -13.28
CA GLN A 41 -3.14 5.73 -12.17
C GLN A 41 -3.62 5.17 -10.82
N PRO A 42 -4.87 4.66 -10.67
CA PRO A 42 -5.35 4.12 -9.40
C PRO A 42 -4.52 2.93 -8.91
N VAL A 43 -4.13 2.01 -9.79
CA VAL A 43 -3.38 0.82 -9.40
C VAL A 43 -1.97 1.19 -8.93
N LEU A 44 -1.29 2.10 -9.64
CA LEU A 44 0.01 2.61 -9.21
C LEU A 44 -0.08 3.37 -7.88
N ALA A 45 -1.09 4.21 -7.71
CA ALA A 45 -1.37 4.91 -6.47
C ALA A 45 -1.57 3.94 -5.29
N GLN A 46 -2.41 2.92 -5.46
CA GLN A 46 -2.66 1.88 -4.46
C GLN A 46 -1.38 1.13 -4.08
N ALA A 47 -0.55 0.77 -5.07
CA ALA A 47 0.71 0.09 -4.82
C ALA A 47 1.71 0.96 -4.05
N LEU A 48 1.77 2.27 -4.34
CA LEU A 48 2.58 3.22 -3.57
C LEU A 48 2.13 3.28 -2.10
N ALA A 49 0.83 3.47 -1.87
CA ALA A 49 0.24 3.49 -0.54
C ALA A 49 0.50 2.17 0.23
N ALA A 50 0.29 1.03 -0.43
CA ALA A 50 0.61 -0.28 0.13
C ALA A 50 2.10 -0.38 0.49
N SER A 51 3.01 0.00 -0.41
CA SER A 51 4.45 -0.09 -0.13
C SER A 51 4.87 0.71 1.11
N VAL A 52 4.26 1.87 1.36
CA VAL A 52 4.48 2.68 2.56
C VAL A 52 3.98 1.94 3.80
N MET A 53 2.75 1.43 3.77
CA MET A 53 2.16 0.69 4.89
C MET A 53 3.01 -0.53 5.26
N LEU A 54 3.42 -1.32 4.26
CA LEU A 54 4.27 -2.49 4.43
C LEU A 54 5.65 -2.13 5.00
N SER A 55 6.27 -1.06 4.49
CA SER A 55 7.59 -0.64 4.96
C SER A 55 7.58 -0.22 6.44
N SER A 56 6.45 0.29 6.93
CA SER A 56 6.31 0.68 8.34
C SER A 56 6.18 -0.49 9.32
N MET A 57 5.94 -1.70 8.79
CA MET A 57 5.89 -2.94 9.58
C MET A 57 7.28 -3.53 9.81
N LEU A 58 8.29 -3.08 9.07
CA LEU A 58 9.67 -3.54 9.25
C LEU A 58 10.21 -3.07 10.60
N LYS A 59 10.84 -3.99 11.33
CA LYS A 59 11.49 -3.70 12.63
C LYS A 59 12.88 -3.08 12.49
N SER A 60 13.44 -3.09 11.29
CA SER A 60 14.83 -2.71 11.02
C SER A 60 14.95 -1.96 9.70
N ASP A 61 16.09 -1.31 9.52
CA ASP A 61 16.39 -0.54 8.32
C ASP A 61 16.39 -1.45 7.09
N GLY A 62 15.76 -0.95 6.03
CA GLY A 62 15.50 -1.75 4.84
C GLY A 62 14.61 -1.06 3.82
N ARG A 63 14.13 -1.86 2.87
CA ARG A 63 13.15 -1.46 1.87
C ARG A 63 12.19 -2.60 1.55
N VAL A 64 10.94 -2.24 1.27
CA VAL A 64 9.92 -3.11 0.68
C VAL A 64 9.78 -2.76 -0.78
N THR A 65 9.75 -3.76 -1.65
CA THR A 65 9.40 -3.62 -3.07
C THR A 65 8.19 -4.50 -3.36
N LEU A 66 7.10 -3.88 -3.77
CA LEU A 66 5.92 -4.50 -4.33
C LEU A 66 6.07 -4.51 -5.86
N GLN A 67 6.01 -5.70 -6.46
CA GLN A 67 6.07 -5.88 -7.89
C GLN A 67 4.87 -6.69 -8.36
N VAL A 68 4.10 -6.12 -9.30
CA VAL A 68 3.07 -6.83 -10.05
C VAL A 68 3.62 -7.06 -11.46
N GLN A 69 3.53 -8.29 -11.94
CA GLN A 69 3.94 -8.64 -13.30
C GLN A 69 2.93 -9.61 -13.89
N GLY A 70 2.45 -9.31 -15.09
CA GLY A 70 1.50 -10.15 -15.82
C GLY A 70 1.66 -10.00 -17.33
N ASP A 71 0.83 -10.72 -18.08
CA ASP A 71 0.83 -10.76 -19.55
C ASP A 71 -0.21 -9.85 -20.22
N GLY A 72 -1.01 -9.13 -19.43
CA GLY A 72 -2.00 -8.16 -19.90
C GLY A 72 -1.43 -6.78 -20.25
N PRO A 73 -2.31 -5.81 -20.59
CA PRO A 73 -1.95 -4.45 -21.00
C PRO A 73 -1.00 -3.72 -20.02
N LEU A 74 -1.22 -3.89 -18.71
CA LEU A 74 -0.36 -3.44 -17.61
C LEU A 74 0.61 -4.57 -17.22
N ASN A 75 1.73 -4.67 -17.94
CA ASN A 75 2.62 -5.83 -17.82
C ASN A 75 3.62 -5.76 -16.65
N LEU A 76 3.90 -4.56 -16.12
CA LEU A 76 4.77 -4.39 -14.95
C LEU A 76 4.35 -3.18 -14.13
N LEU A 77 4.20 -3.37 -12.83
CA LEU A 77 4.11 -2.30 -11.86
C LEU A 77 5.12 -2.58 -10.74
N VAL A 78 5.86 -1.55 -10.34
CA VAL A 78 6.79 -1.62 -9.21
C VAL A 78 6.54 -0.43 -8.30
N ALA A 79 6.31 -0.68 -7.03
CA ALA A 79 6.28 0.34 -5.97
C ALA A 79 7.27 -0.05 -4.88
N GLN A 80 8.01 0.92 -4.37
CA GLN A 80 9.04 0.69 -3.37
C GLN A 80 8.99 1.79 -2.32
N CYS A 81 9.17 1.37 -1.07
CA CYS A 81 9.33 2.26 0.06
C CYS A 81 10.52 1.82 0.93
N THR A 82 11.26 2.78 1.46
CA THR A 82 12.35 2.55 2.42
C THR A 82 11.87 2.75 3.85
N HIS A 83 12.65 2.29 4.84
CA HIS A 83 12.39 2.53 6.26
C HIS A 83 12.22 4.03 6.63
N GLN A 84 12.80 4.93 5.84
CA GLN A 84 12.66 6.40 5.99
C GLN A 84 11.39 6.95 5.33
N LEU A 85 10.46 6.07 4.94
CA LEU A 85 9.23 6.39 4.22
C LEU A 85 9.48 7.17 2.93
N GLN A 86 10.60 6.88 2.27
CA GLN A 86 10.89 7.41 0.94
C GLN A 86 10.28 6.47 -0.10
N VAL A 87 9.33 6.97 -0.88
CA VAL A 87 8.54 6.18 -1.82
C VAL A 87 8.89 6.49 -3.28
N ARG A 88 8.78 5.48 -4.13
CA ARG A 88 8.81 5.61 -5.59
C ARG A 88 8.06 4.47 -6.24
N GLY A 89 7.63 4.68 -7.48
CA GLY A 89 7.06 3.61 -8.27
C GLY A 89 7.03 3.96 -9.75
N LEU A 90 6.76 2.94 -10.54
CA LEU A 90 6.52 3.06 -11.97
C LEU A 90 5.58 1.95 -12.42
N ALA A 91 4.91 2.21 -13.53
CA ALA A 91 4.18 1.21 -14.29
C ALA A 91 4.70 1.20 -15.74
N ARG A 92 4.64 0.04 -16.37
CA ARG A 92 4.84 -0.16 -17.81
C ARG A 92 3.59 -0.79 -18.40
N TRP A 93 3.24 -0.33 -19.58
CA TRP A 93 2.11 -0.80 -20.35
C TRP A 93 2.49 -0.83 -21.83
N GLN A 94 1.83 -1.69 -22.61
CA GLN A 94 2.11 -1.84 -24.04
C GLN A 94 0.85 -1.71 -24.92
N ALA A 95 -0.34 -1.76 -24.33
CA ALA A 95 -1.62 -1.66 -25.00
C ALA A 95 -2.52 -0.64 -24.27
N ASP A 96 -3.73 -0.42 -24.81
CA ASP A 96 -4.74 0.35 -24.11
C ASP A 96 -5.19 -0.41 -22.86
N VAL A 97 -5.14 0.24 -21.71
CA VAL A 97 -5.44 -0.36 -20.42
C VAL A 97 -6.90 -0.06 -20.09
N SER A 98 -7.72 -1.10 -19.93
CA SER A 98 -9.14 -0.93 -19.62
C SER A 98 -9.34 -0.27 -18.26
N GLN A 99 -10.44 0.47 -18.10
CA GLN A 99 -10.91 0.94 -16.78
C GLN A 99 -11.57 -0.17 -15.94
N GLY A 100 -11.50 -1.42 -16.43
CA GLY A 100 -12.17 -2.57 -15.84
C GLY A 100 -11.40 -3.17 -14.68
N ASP A 101 -11.68 -4.44 -14.40
CA ASP A 101 -11.17 -5.14 -13.23
C ASP A 101 -9.64 -5.28 -13.29
N PHE A 102 -9.00 -5.38 -12.12
CA PHE A 102 -7.55 -5.45 -12.02
C PHE A 102 -6.97 -6.64 -12.80
N HIS A 103 -7.67 -7.78 -12.84
CA HIS A 103 -7.29 -8.94 -13.63
C HIS A 103 -7.35 -8.66 -15.14
N GLU A 104 -8.32 -7.91 -15.64
CA GLU A 104 -8.37 -7.52 -17.07
C GLU A 104 -7.20 -6.61 -17.46
N GLN A 105 -6.74 -5.77 -16.53
CA GLN A 105 -5.62 -4.86 -16.77
C GLN A 105 -4.27 -5.60 -16.79
N VAL A 106 -4.06 -6.55 -15.88
CA VAL A 106 -2.76 -7.20 -15.67
C VAL A 106 -2.65 -8.56 -16.36
N GLY A 107 -3.77 -9.22 -16.62
CA GLY A 107 -3.82 -10.59 -17.11
C GLY A 107 -3.37 -11.60 -16.07
N ASP A 108 -2.90 -12.75 -16.54
CA ASP A 108 -2.35 -13.78 -15.67
C ASP A 108 -0.94 -13.38 -15.24
N GLY A 109 -0.70 -13.45 -13.93
CA GLY A 109 0.51 -12.89 -13.37
C GLY A 109 0.70 -13.19 -11.90
N ARG A 110 1.62 -12.45 -11.31
CA ARG A 110 2.00 -12.61 -9.89
C ARG A 110 2.24 -11.27 -9.22
N LEU A 111 1.91 -11.24 -7.94
CA LEU A 111 2.34 -10.23 -6.99
C LEU A 111 3.54 -10.78 -6.22
N ALA A 112 4.67 -10.08 -6.29
CA ALA A 112 5.86 -10.37 -5.49
C ALA A 112 6.12 -9.22 -4.52
N ILE A 113 6.26 -9.53 -3.23
CA ILE A 113 6.70 -8.59 -2.20
C ILE A 113 8.09 -9.01 -1.75
N THR A 114 9.05 -8.13 -1.97
CA THR A 114 10.46 -8.33 -1.61
C THR A 114 10.83 -7.41 -0.47
N VAL A 115 11.30 -7.99 0.63
CA VAL A 115 11.81 -7.28 1.80
C VAL A 115 13.33 -7.41 1.81
N HIS A 116 14.01 -6.28 1.67
CA HIS A 116 15.44 -6.20 1.93
C HIS A 116 15.64 -5.61 3.32
N ASN A 117 16.42 -6.30 4.14
CA ASN A 117 16.79 -5.87 5.48
C ASN A 117 18.30 -5.63 5.51
N GLU A 118 18.77 -4.49 6.00
CA GLU A 118 20.21 -4.22 6.08
C GLU A 118 20.93 -5.19 7.02
N ALA A 119 20.22 -5.76 8.00
CA ALA A 119 20.77 -6.76 8.91
C ALA A 119 20.91 -8.17 8.30
N ARG A 120 20.36 -8.44 7.10
CA ARG A 120 20.45 -9.75 6.44
C ARG A 120 20.91 -9.61 4.98
N PRO A 121 21.90 -10.40 4.53
CA PRO A 121 22.41 -10.29 3.16
C PRO A 121 21.39 -10.75 2.11
N GLU A 122 20.57 -11.75 2.44
CA GLU A 122 19.58 -12.33 1.53
C GLU A 122 18.20 -11.68 1.72
N PRO A 123 17.57 -11.17 0.64
CA PRO A 123 16.21 -10.64 0.73
C PRO A 123 15.20 -11.76 0.97
N TYR A 124 14.16 -11.45 1.72
CA TYR A 124 12.96 -12.28 1.79
C TYR A 124 12.02 -11.89 0.65
N GLN A 125 11.44 -12.88 -0.04
CA GLN A 125 10.46 -12.64 -1.08
C GLN A 125 9.30 -13.63 -0.93
N GLY A 126 8.09 -13.10 -0.84
CA GLY A 126 6.86 -13.88 -0.98
C GLY A 126 6.18 -13.55 -2.31
N ILE A 127 5.59 -14.57 -2.92
CA ILE A 127 4.94 -14.47 -4.23
C ILE A 127 3.56 -15.12 -4.15
N VAL A 128 2.54 -14.44 -4.66
CA VAL A 128 1.19 -14.98 -4.81
C VAL A 128 0.67 -14.74 -6.23
N PRO A 129 -0.22 -15.62 -6.74
CA PRO A 129 -0.94 -15.37 -7.98
C PRO A 129 -1.86 -14.14 -7.89
N LEU A 130 -2.21 -13.56 -9.04
CA LEU A 130 -3.12 -12.41 -9.15
C LEU A 130 -4.58 -12.85 -9.32
N ASP A 131 -5.10 -13.62 -8.35
CA ASP A 131 -6.47 -14.14 -8.43
C ASP A 131 -7.53 -13.17 -7.89
N GLY A 132 -7.11 -11.98 -7.44
CA GLY A 132 -7.98 -10.98 -6.83
C GLY A 132 -8.54 -9.96 -7.83
N VAL A 133 -9.80 -9.56 -7.61
CA VAL A 133 -10.49 -8.51 -8.41
C VAL A 133 -9.84 -7.13 -8.25
N THR A 134 -9.10 -6.91 -7.16
CA THR A 134 -8.38 -5.66 -6.87
C THR A 134 -6.97 -5.95 -6.35
N LEU A 135 -6.08 -4.94 -6.43
CA LEU A 135 -4.76 -5.02 -5.79
C LEU A 135 -4.88 -5.25 -4.28
N GLY A 136 -5.88 -4.64 -3.63
CA GLY A 136 -6.19 -4.88 -2.22
C GLY A 136 -6.43 -6.36 -1.93
N HIS A 137 -7.31 -7.03 -2.67
CA HIS A 137 -7.55 -8.46 -2.50
C HIS A 137 -6.29 -9.31 -2.74
N CYS A 138 -5.45 -8.96 -3.72
CA CYS A 138 -4.19 -9.67 -3.94
C CYS A 138 -3.22 -9.51 -2.75
N LEU A 139 -3.18 -8.33 -2.12
CA LEU A 139 -2.40 -8.08 -0.91
C LEU A 139 -2.97 -8.86 0.28
N GLU A 140 -4.29 -8.95 0.42
CA GLU A 140 -4.94 -9.77 1.46
C GLU A 140 -4.58 -11.25 1.32
N SER A 141 -4.63 -11.78 0.09
CA SER A 141 -4.18 -13.15 -0.21
C SER A 141 -2.71 -13.36 0.13
N TYR A 142 -1.84 -12.39 -0.16
CA TYR A 142 -0.44 -12.43 0.25
C TYR A 142 -0.28 -12.58 1.76
N PHE A 143 -0.95 -11.74 2.56
CA PHE A 143 -0.84 -11.80 4.02
C PHE A 143 -1.44 -13.08 4.59
N SER A 144 -2.54 -13.58 4.01
CA SER A 144 -3.14 -14.84 4.43
C SER A 144 -2.20 -16.03 4.15
N ALA A 145 -1.55 -16.06 2.99
CA ALA A 145 -0.74 -17.21 2.56
C ALA A 145 0.70 -17.17 3.08
N SER A 146 1.35 -15.99 3.04
CA SER A 146 2.78 -15.85 3.34
C SER A 146 3.05 -15.47 4.79
N GLU A 147 2.19 -14.65 5.40
CA GLU A 147 2.38 -14.10 6.75
C GLU A 147 1.45 -14.72 7.80
N GLN A 148 0.41 -15.45 7.37
CA GLN A 148 -0.64 -16.00 8.23
C GLN A 148 -1.33 -14.94 9.12
N LEU A 149 -1.52 -13.74 8.57
CA LEU A 149 -2.14 -12.61 9.26
C LEU A 149 -3.40 -12.16 8.52
N ALA A 150 -4.54 -12.16 9.23
CA ALA A 150 -5.75 -11.55 8.68
C ALA A 150 -5.53 -10.04 8.53
N THR A 151 -5.54 -9.59 7.29
CA THR A 151 -5.24 -8.20 6.92
C THR A 151 -6.28 -7.73 5.92
N ARG A 152 -6.68 -6.47 6.01
CA ARG A 152 -7.63 -5.83 5.09
C ARG A 152 -7.09 -4.50 4.62
N PHE A 153 -7.36 -4.18 3.36
CA PHE A 153 -6.95 -2.94 2.72
C PHE A 153 -8.13 -2.21 2.11
N TRP A 154 -8.25 -0.93 2.41
CA TRP A 154 -9.12 0.00 1.69
C TRP A 154 -8.24 1.06 1.08
N PHE A 155 -8.40 1.29 -0.21
CA PHE A 155 -7.70 2.34 -0.91
C PHE A 155 -8.67 3.24 -1.65
N PHE A 156 -8.32 4.51 -1.70
CA PHE A 156 -8.92 5.48 -2.58
C PHE A 156 -7.82 6.29 -3.26
N ALA A 157 -7.94 6.46 -4.57
CA ALA A 157 -7.00 7.24 -5.36
C ALA A 157 -7.77 8.09 -6.37
N ASN A 158 -7.35 9.35 -6.49
CA ASN A 158 -7.73 10.26 -7.55
C ASN A 158 -6.48 10.98 -8.07
N GLN A 159 -6.67 11.99 -8.93
CA GLN A 159 -5.54 12.73 -9.51
C GLN A 159 -4.76 13.56 -8.47
N ASP A 160 -5.41 13.96 -7.38
CA ASP A 160 -4.83 14.89 -6.40
C ASP A 160 -4.22 14.21 -5.18
N SER A 161 -4.72 13.02 -4.84
CA SER A 161 -4.48 12.36 -3.56
C SER A 161 -4.69 10.85 -3.64
N VAL A 162 -3.93 10.15 -2.81
CA VAL A 162 -4.11 8.73 -2.48
C VAL A 162 -4.33 8.64 -0.99
N SER A 163 -5.33 7.88 -0.57
CA SER A 163 -5.61 7.61 0.82
C SER A 163 -5.84 6.11 1.01
N GLY A 164 -5.41 5.56 2.14
CA GLY A 164 -5.60 4.15 2.41
C GLY A 164 -5.75 3.86 3.90
N LEU A 165 -6.54 2.83 4.20
CA LEU A 165 -6.69 2.24 5.52
C LEU A 165 -6.21 0.78 5.44
N LEU A 166 -5.39 0.40 6.41
CA LEU A 166 -5.01 -0.98 6.67
C LEU A 166 -5.50 -1.37 8.04
N LEU A 167 -6.12 -2.54 8.16
CA LEU A 167 -6.41 -3.19 9.42
C LEU A 167 -5.77 -4.57 9.43
N GLN A 168 -5.22 -4.96 10.57
CA GLN A 168 -4.56 -6.25 10.72
C GLN A 168 -4.78 -6.82 12.11
N ARG A 169 -5.20 -8.08 12.15
CA ARG A 169 -5.27 -8.89 13.36
C ARG A 169 -3.87 -9.29 13.79
N MET A 170 -3.56 -9.14 15.07
CA MET A 170 -2.27 -9.51 15.65
C MET A 170 -2.23 -11.01 16.01
N PRO A 171 -1.04 -11.65 15.99
CA PRO A 171 -0.89 -13.07 16.35
C PRO A 171 -1.43 -13.43 17.74
N GLU A 172 -1.34 -12.51 18.69
CA GLU A 172 -1.81 -12.66 20.07
C GLU A 172 -3.33 -12.48 20.25
N ALA A 173 -4.07 -12.21 19.17
CA ALA A 173 -5.52 -12.09 19.21
C ALA A 173 -6.19 -13.45 19.48
N ASP A 174 -7.16 -13.44 20.38
CA ASP A 174 -8.00 -14.60 20.69
C ASP A 174 -8.73 -15.12 19.42
N PRO A 175 -8.53 -16.38 19.00
CA PRO A 175 -9.23 -16.97 17.87
C PRO A 175 -10.73 -17.10 18.05
N ASP A 176 -11.23 -17.15 19.29
CA ASP A 176 -12.65 -17.30 19.59
C ASP A 176 -13.36 -15.94 19.76
N SER A 177 -12.61 -14.82 19.71
CA SER A 177 -13.19 -13.47 19.77
C SER A 177 -13.71 -12.99 18.42
N ASP A 178 -14.86 -12.33 18.45
CA ASP A 178 -15.48 -11.65 17.30
C ASP A 178 -14.88 -10.26 17.01
N ASP A 179 -13.87 -9.81 17.78
CA ASP A 179 -13.31 -8.46 17.68
C ASP A 179 -12.84 -8.10 16.27
N TRP A 180 -12.13 -9.03 15.62
CA TRP A 180 -11.65 -8.82 14.26
C TRP A 180 -12.82 -8.62 13.28
N GLN A 181 -13.85 -9.46 13.37
CA GLN A 181 -15.02 -9.35 12.52
C GLN A 181 -15.78 -8.04 12.76
N ARG A 182 -15.95 -7.63 14.03
CA ARG A 182 -16.60 -6.35 14.37
C ARG A 182 -15.85 -5.16 13.77
N VAL A 183 -14.52 -5.12 13.94
CA VAL A 183 -13.68 -4.03 13.41
C VAL A 183 -13.75 -3.99 11.88
N GLN A 184 -13.75 -5.14 11.21
CA GLN A 184 -13.94 -5.22 9.76
C GLN A 184 -15.29 -4.66 9.34
N LEU A 185 -16.40 -5.07 9.97
CA LEU A 185 -17.74 -4.59 9.65
C LEU A 185 -17.88 -3.07 9.80
N MET A 186 -17.28 -2.50 10.84
CA MET A 186 -17.26 -1.05 11.04
C MET A 186 -16.46 -0.36 9.93
N ALA A 187 -15.28 -0.87 9.60
CA ALA A 187 -14.41 -0.32 8.56
C ALA A 187 -14.99 -0.45 7.15
N GLU A 188 -15.79 -1.49 6.87
CA GLU A 188 -16.49 -1.68 5.58
C GLU A 188 -17.47 -0.54 5.27
N THR A 189 -17.92 0.23 6.27
CA THR A 189 -18.77 1.41 6.09
C THR A 189 -18.01 2.66 5.65
N ILE A 190 -16.68 2.59 5.49
CA ILE A 190 -15.87 3.72 5.06
C ILE A 190 -16.19 4.14 3.63
N SER A 191 -16.54 5.39 3.43
CA SER A 191 -16.72 5.94 2.08
C SER A 191 -15.41 6.53 1.54
N ARG A 192 -15.34 6.60 0.20
CA ARG A 192 -14.24 7.28 -0.51
C ARG A 192 -14.07 8.74 -0.09
N GLN A 193 -15.19 9.43 0.14
CA GLN A 193 -15.18 10.83 0.56
C GLN A 193 -14.60 10.98 1.96
N GLU A 194 -15.01 10.14 2.90
CA GLU A 194 -14.51 10.21 4.28
C GLU A 194 -13.02 9.91 4.36
N LEU A 195 -12.56 8.86 3.66
CA LEU A 195 -11.15 8.46 3.64
C LEU A 195 -10.24 9.55 3.04
N SER A 196 -10.75 10.42 2.17
CA SER A 196 -9.95 11.48 1.51
C SER A 196 -10.06 12.85 2.17
N THR A 197 -11.14 13.15 2.88
CA THR A 197 -11.43 14.52 3.34
C THR A 197 -11.33 14.68 4.86
N LEU A 198 -11.61 13.64 5.63
CA LEU A 198 -11.52 13.70 7.09
C LEU A 198 -10.05 13.63 7.54
N SER A 199 -9.72 14.37 8.60
CA SER A 199 -8.46 14.13 9.31
C SER A 199 -8.43 12.72 9.89
N ASN A 200 -7.24 12.14 10.05
CA ASN A 200 -7.06 10.80 10.62
C ASN A 200 -7.84 10.60 11.93
N ARG A 201 -7.75 11.57 12.86
CA ARG A 201 -8.46 11.49 14.15
C ARG A 201 -9.99 11.53 14.00
N ALA A 202 -10.49 12.35 13.10
CA ALA A 202 -11.93 12.44 12.84
C ALA A 202 -12.45 11.16 12.19
N LEU A 203 -11.70 10.56 11.27
CA LEU A 203 -12.04 9.30 10.63
C LEU A 203 -12.07 8.15 11.64
N LEU A 204 -11.03 8.02 12.48
CA LEU A 204 -10.99 7.00 13.53
C LEU A 204 -12.15 7.16 14.51
N LYS A 205 -12.45 8.40 14.94
CA LYS A 205 -13.61 8.66 15.80
C LYS A 205 -14.93 8.35 15.10
N ARG A 206 -15.05 8.54 13.78
CA ARG A 206 -16.28 8.21 13.04
C ARG A 206 -16.48 6.70 12.92
N LEU A 207 -15.41 5.93 12.72
CA LEU A 207 -15.48 4.49 12.51
C LEU A 207 -15.53 3.70 13.83
N PHE A 208 -14.84 4.18 14.86
CA PHE A 208 -14.55 3.42 16.08
C PHE A 208 -14.76 4.29 17.33
N ASN A 209 -15.86 5.05 17.38
CA ASN A 209 -16.16 5.98 18.48
C ASN A 209 -16.27 5.32 19.86
N GLU A 210 -16.62 4.04 19.91
CA GLU A 210 -16.81 3.27 21.14
C GLU A 210 -15.54 2.55 21.60
N ASP A 211 -14.48 2.56 20.78
CA ASP A 211 -13.24 1.84 21.04
C ASP A 211 -12.15 2.76 21.59
N ASP A 212 -11.34 2.23 22.52
CA ASP A 212 -10.12 2.90 22.97
C ASP A 212 -9.00 2.67 21.95
N ILE A 213 -8.69 3.72 21.18
CA ILE A 213 -7.68 3.71 20.13
C ILE A 213 -6.49 4.56 20.54
N ARG A 214 -5.34 3.89 20.66
CA ARG A 214 -4.05 4.56 20.76
C ARG A 214 -3.55 4.98 19.39
N VAL A 215 -3.40 6.29 19.20
CA VAL A 215 -2.85 6.89 17.98
C VAL A 215 -1.39 7.25 18.21
N PHE A 216 -0.49 6.76 17.35
CA PHE A 216 0.96 7.02 17.44
C PHE A 216 1.35 8.34 16.76
N GLU A 217 2.63 8.73 16.79
CA GLU A 217 3.05 9.88 15.97
C GLU A 217 3.09 9.52 14.47
N PRO A 218 2.64 10.44 13.59
CA PRO A 218 2.67 10.20 12.15
C PRO A 218 4.11 10.26 11.62
N GLY A 219 4.45 9.34 10.73
CA GLY A 219 5.72 9.36 10.00
C GLY A 219 5.65 10.24 8.74
N PRO A 220 6.65 11.09 8.47
CA PRO A 220 6.68 11.90 7.25
C PRO A 220 7.02 11.03 6.05
N ILE A 221 6.25 11.17 4.96
CA ILE A 221 6.49 10.44 3.70
C ILE A 221 7.09 11.42 2.68
N SER A 222 7.98 10.93 1.82
CA SER A 222 8.50 11.74 0.71
C SER A 222 8.78 10.92 -0.55
N PHE A 223 8.62 11.54 -1.71
CA PHE A 223 9.01 10.92 -2.98
C PHE A 223 10.52 11.02 -3.23
N ARG A 224 11.15 9.92 -3.67
CA ARG A 224 12.58 9.89 -4.07
C ARG A 224 12.84 9.04 -5.32
N CYS A 225 13.23 9.68 -6.43
CA CYS A 225 13.83 8.98 -7.58
C CYS A 225 15.33 8.78 -7.32
N SER A 226 15.85 7.55 -7.28
CA SER A 226 17.30 7.29 -7.23
C SER A 226 17.99 7.47 -8.59
N CYS A 227 17.42 8.32 -9.43
CA CYS A 227 17.76 8.51 -10.83
C CYS A 227 19.00 9.40 -10.87
N ASN A 228 20.15 8.80 -10.55
CA ASN A 228 21.44 9.47 -10.62
C ASN A 228 21.88 9.51 -12.08
N THR A 229 22.18 10.70 -12.60
CA THR A 229 22.74 10.92 -13.93
C THR A 229 23.88 9.96 -14.26
N LYS A 230 24.76 9.66 -13.28
CA LYS A 230 25.85 8.68 -13.44
C LYS A 230 25.37 7.25 -13.76
N ARG A 231 24.20 6.85 -13.23
CA ARG A 231 23.61 5.52 -13.44
C ARG A 231 22.96 5.42 -14.82
N ILE A 232 22.37 6.51 -15.29
CA ILE A 232 21.82 6.63 -16.65
C ILE A 232 22.97 6.65 -17.67
N GLU A 233 24.04 7.42 -17.41
CA GLU A 233 25.25 7.43 -18.24
C GLU A 233 25.91 6.06 -18.36
N SER A 234 25.96 5.28 -17.27
CA SER A 234 26.52 3.91 -17.32
C SER A 234 25.66 2.93 -18.14
N MET A 235 24.34 3.16 -18.24
CA MET A 235 23.45 2.31 -19.05
C MET A 235 23.46 2.68 -20.52
N LEU A 236 23.69 3.95 -20.87
CA LEU A 236 23.79 4.41 -22.26
C LEU A 236 25.16 4.13 -22.92
N ARG A 237 26.17 3.76 -22.12
CA ARG A 237 27.51 3.40 -22.57
C ARG A 237 27.73 1.89 -22.73
N ALA A 238 26.71 1.08 -22.44
CA ALA A 238 26.72 -0.38 -22.60
C ALA A 238 25.87 -0.77 -23.82
#